data_AF-A0A2S9GN03-F1
#
_entry.id   AF-A0A2S9GN03-F1
#
_cell.length_a   1.000
_cell.length_b   1.000
_cell.length_c   1.000
_cell.angle_alpha   90.00
_cell.angle_beta   90.00
_cell.angle_gamma   90.00
#
_symmetry.space_group_name_H-M   'P 1'
#
loop_
_entity.id
_entity.type
_entity.pdbx_description
1 polymer ?
#
loop_
_entity_poly.entity_id
_entity_poly.type
_entity_poly.pdbx_seq_one_letter_code
_entity_poly.pdbx_strand_id
1 'polypeptide(L)' 'PPPALMRGLDVTERQYNGWTVWEIASPEPSGEVVVALHGGGFESEANILHWSDYAQMARETGATVLVPIYPLAPPKSTGT' A
#
# COMPACT_ATOMS: atom_id res chain seq x y z
N PRO A 1 -5.40 4.14 3.18
CA PRO A 1 -6.12 3.80 1.93
C PRO A 1 -7.58 4.27 1.98
N PRO A 2 -8.17 4.80 0.89
CA PRO A 2 -9.58 5.20 0.86
C PRO A 2 -10.51 3.98 1.01
N PRO A 3 -11.43 3.94 2.00
CA PRO A 3 -12.26 2.75 2.27
C PRO A 3 -13.11 2.28 1.08
N ALA A 4 -13.60 3.20 0.26
CA ALA A 4 -14.42 2.87 -0.91
C ALA A 4 -13.66 2.01 -1.94
N LEU A 5 -12.35 2.25 -2.12
CA LEU A 5 -11.50 1.52 -3.05
C LEU A 5 -11.12 0.12 -2.52
N MET A 6 -11.24 -0.09 -1.21
CA MET A 6 -10.84 -1.32 -0.53
C MET A 6 -11.98 -2.33 -0.35
N ARG A 7 -13.18 -2.03 -0.84
CA ARG A 7 -14.35 -2.91 -0.69
C ARG A 7 -14.05 -4.32 -1.25
N GLY A 8 -14.31 -5.33 -0.43
CA GLY A 8 -14.11 -6.73 -0.79
C GLY A 8 -12.65 -7.19 -0.75
N LEU A 9 -11.74 -6.37 -0.22
CA LEU A 9 -10.36 -6.73 0.05
C LEU A 9 -10.13 -6.80 1.55
N ASP A 10 -9.22 -7.67 1.96
CA ASP A 10 -8.70 -7.72 3.31
C ASP A 10 -7.57 -6.69 3.42
N VAL A 11 -7.76 -5.70 4.29
CA VAL A 11 -6.83 -4.58 4.44
C VAL A 11 -6.35 -4.50 5.89
N THR A 12 -5.04 -4.64 6.08
CA THR A 12 -4.40 -4.62 7.39
C THR A 12 -3.36 -3.51 7.45
N GLU A 13 -3.36 -2.73 8.53
CA GLU A 13 -2.27 -1.81 8.85
C GLU A 13 -1.24 -2.52 9.73
N ARG A 14 0.05 -2.42 9.39
CA ARG A 14 1.15 -2.92 10.20
C ARG A 14 2.23 -1.87 10.40
N GLN A 15 2.98 -2.02 11.48
CA GLN A 15 4.23 -1.27 11.68
C GLN A 15 5.43 -2.17 11.37
N TYR A 16 6.35 -1.68 10.54
CA TYR A 16 7.58 -2.36 10.19
C TYR A 16 8.73 -1.35 10.13
N ASN A 17 9.76 -1.51 10.96
CA ASN A 17 10.91 -0.59 11.06
C ASN A 17 10.51 0.89 11.10
N GLY A 18 9.51 1.20 11.94
CA GLY A 18 8.99 2.56 12.11
C GLY A 18 8.05 3.04 11.00
N TRP A 19 7.85 2.26 9.94
CA TRP A 19 6.96 2.61 8.82
C TRP A 19 5.60 1.96 9.01
N THR A 20 4.56 2.70 8.65
CA THR A 20 3.25 2.10 8.40
C THR A 20 3.29 1.36 7.08
N VAL A 21 2.86 0.11 7.07
CA VAL A 21 2.72 -0.71 5.88
C VAL A 21 1.27 -1.15 5.79
N TRP A 22 0.63 -0.81 4.68
CA TRP A 22 -0.71 -1.32 4.38
C TRP A 22 -0.57 -2.62 3.59
N GLU A 23 -1.16 -3.69 4.11
CA GLU A 23 -1.31 -4.95 3.39
C GLU A 23 -2.71 -4.99 2.79
N ILE A 24 -2.79 -5.24 1.49
CA ILE A 24 -4.04 -5.32 0.74
C ILE A 24 -4.05 -6.67 0.03
N ALA A 25 -5.01 -7.53 0.37
CA ALA A 25 -5.14 -8.86 -0.21
C ALA A 25 -6.57 -9.13 -0.67
N SER A 26 -6.74 -9.99 -1.67
CA SER A 26 -8.03 -10.63 -1.91
C SER A 26 -8.33 -11.65 -0.80
N PRO A 27 -9.62 -12.00 -0.56
CA PRO A 27 -9.99 -13.06 0.38
C PRO A 27 -9.37 -14.44 0.04
N GLU A 28 -9.06 -14.65 -1.23
CA GLU A 28 -8.35 -15.82 -1.74
C GLU A 28 -7.02 -15.36 -2.38
N PRO A 29 -5.94 -15.22 -1.59
CA PRO A 29 -4.66 -14.75 -2.11
C PRO A 29 -3.93 -15.84 -2.90
N SER A 30 -3.21 -15.45 -3.95
CA SER A 30 -2.42 -16.35 -4.80
C SER A 30 -1.15 -16.89 -4.10
N GLY A 31 -0.75 -16.25 -3.01
CA GLY A 31 0.53 -16.48 -2.32
C GLY A 31 1.68 -15.63 -2.87
N GLU A 32 1.48 -14.92 -3.97
CA GLU A 32 2.45 -13.94 -4.48
C GLU A 32 2.34 -12.61 -3.72
N VAL A 33 3.43 -11.84 -3.73
CA VAL A 33 3.54 -10.58 -2.99
C VAL A 33 4.12 -9.50 -3.89
N VAL A 34 3.50 -8.32 -3.88
CA VAL A 34 3.99 -7.12 -4.55
C VAL A 34 4.29 -6.06 -3.50
N VAL A 35 5.48 -5.45 -3.56
CA VAL A 35 5.79 -4.24 -2.78
C VAL A 35 5.58 -3.01 -3.67
N ALA A 36 4.54 -2.25 -3.37
CA ALA A 36 4.12 -1.11 -4.15
C ALA A 36 4.69 0.20 -3.56
N LEU A 37 5.67 0.76 -4.27
CA LEU A 37 6.26 2.06 -3.95
C LEU A 37 5.52 3.13 -4.78
N HIS A 38 4.85 4.07 -4.10
CA HIS A 38 4.13 5.12 -4.80
C HIS A 38 5.08 6.11 -5.48
N GLY A 39 4.59 6.78 -6.52
CA GLY A 39 5.30 7.89 -7.16
C GLY A 39 5.31 9.15 -6.29
N GLY A 40 5.67 10.29 -6.88
CA GLY A 40 5.67 11.58 -6.17
C GLY A 40 7.04 12.07 -5.71
N GLY A 41 8.12 11.53 -6.29
CA GLY A 41 9.48 12.06 -6.15
C GLY A 41 10.03 12.02 -4.73
N PHE A 42 9.57 11.09 -3.89
CA PHE A 42 9.85 11.05 -2.45
C PHE A 42 9.34 12.25 -1.66
N GLU A 43 8.55 13.16 -2.23
CA GLU A 43 8.06 14.35 -1.50
C GLU A 43 6.54 14.35 -1.27
N SER A 44 5.81 13.53 -2.01
CA SER A 44 4.35 13.47 -1.96
C SER A 44 3.85 12.09 -1.54
N GLU A 45 2.76 12.05 -0.77
CA GLU A 45 2.11 10.82 -0.33
C GLU A 45 1.43 10.06 -1.48
N ALA A 46 1.07 8.80 -1.21
CA ALA A 46 0.23 8.01 -2.12
C ALA A 46 -1.15 8.66 -2.32
N ASN A 47 -1.40 9.18 -3.52
CA ASN A 47 -2.70 9.71 -3.92
C ASN A 47 -3.74 8.62 -4.26
N ILE A 48 -4.97 9.05 -4.55
CA ILE A 48 -6.10 8.16 -4.85
C ILE A 48 -5.91 7.25 -6.07
N LEU A 49 -5.14 7.68 -7.08
CA LEU A 49 -4.87 6.88 -8.26
C LEU A 49 -3.97 5.69 -7.89
N HIS A 50 -2.92 5.93 -7.10
CA HIS A 50 -2.08 4.86 -6.58
C HIS A 50 -2.91 3.83 -5.80
N TRP A 51 -3.77 4.28 -4.88
CA TRP A 51 -4.61 3.39 -4.10
C TRP A 51 -5.62 2.61 -4.94
N SER A 52 -6.12 3.19 -6.02
CA SER A 52 -6.99 2.50 -6.98
C SER A 52 -6.23 1.38 -7.68
N ASP A 53 -5.02 1.67 -8.17
CA ASP A 53 -4.18 0.69 -8.87
C ASP A 53 -3.79 -0.48 -7.96
N TYR A 54 -3.40 -0.20 -6.71
CA TYR A 54 -3.03 -1.24 -5.74
C TYR A 54 -4.22 -2.14 -5.39
N ALA A 55 -5.41 -1.55 -5.23
CA ALA A 55 -6.61 -2.32 -4.97
C ALA A 55 -7.01 -3.17 -6.19
N GLN A 56 -6.89 -2.66 -7.41
CA GLN A 56 -7.15 -3.47 -8.61
C GLN A 56 -6.12 -4.57 -8.80
N MET A 57 -4.84 -4.29 -8.55
CA MET A 57 -3.78 -5.29 -8.60
C MET A 57 -4.06 -6.47 -7.67
N ALA A 58 -4.44 -6.19 -6.41
CA ALA A 58 -4.81 -7.24 -5.46
C ALA A 58 -6.01 -8.08 -5.93
N ARG A 59 -7.01 -7.44 -6.57
CA ARG A 59 -8.20 -8.16 -7.11
C ARG A 59 -7.88 -9.02 -8.32
N GLU A 60 -7.14 -8.47 -9.27
CA GLU A 60 -6.94 -9.08 -10.59
C GLU A 60 -5.88 -10.17 -10.56
N THR A 61 -4.86 -10.02 -9.71
CA THR A 61 -3.73 -10.97 -9.63
C THR A 61 -3.86 -11.92 -8.45
N GLY A 62 -4.64 -11.57 -7.43
CA GLY A 62 -4.66 -12.27 -6.13
C GLY A 62 -3.38 -12.06 -5.30
N ALA A 63 -2.40 -11.28 -5.77
CA ALA A 63 -1.21 -11.01 -5.00
C ALA A 63 -1.52 -10.11 -3.79
N THR A 64 -0.83 -10.35 -2.68
CA THR A 64 -0.85 -9.42 -1.54
C THR A 64 -0.01 -8.21 -1.89
N VAL A 65 -0.64 -7.03 -1.93
CA VAL A 65 0.04 -5.76 -2.20
C VAL A 65 0.41 -5.10 -0.87
N LEU A 66 1.71 -4.98 -0.62
CA LEU A 66 2.28 -4.25 0.50
C LEU A 66 2.58 -2.82 0.07
N VAL A 67 2.03 -1.84 0.78
CA VAL A 67 2.22 -0.41 0.50
C VAL A 67 2.90 0.24 1.72
N PRO A 68 4.25 0.31 1.74
CA PRO A 68 4.96 1.02 2.77
C PRO A 68 4.79 2.53 2.64
N ILE A 69 4.41 3.19 3.72
CA ILE A 69 4.41 4.65 3.85
C ILE A 69 5.83 5.07 4.28
N TYR A 70 6.71 5.16 3.28
CA TYR A 70 8.12 5.48 3.49
C TYR A 70 8.34 6.97 3.83
N PRO A 71 9.46 7.34 4.46
CA PRO A 71 9.80 8.72 4.77
C PRO A 71 9.87 9.63 3.54
N LEU A 72 9.27 10.81 3.64
CA LEU A 72 9.26 11.81 2.56
C LEU A 72 10.27 12.94 2.81
N ALA A 73 10.86 13.45 1.74
CA ALA A 73 11.78 14.56 1.73
C ALA A 73 11.08 15.93 1.59
N PRO A 74 11.76 17.02 2.02
CA PRO A 74 12.67 17.06 3.19
C PRO A 74 11.91 16.61 4.45
N PRO A 75 12.57 16.02 5.48
CA PRO A 75 11.97 14.99 6.32
C PRO A 75 10.60 15.40 6.89
N LYS A 76 9.54 14.80 6.33
CA LYS A 76 8.16 14.94 6.82
C LYS A 76 7.79 13.83 7.81
N SER A 77 8.50 12.70 7.73
CA SER A 77 8.46 11.60 8.67
C SER A 77 9.83 10.92 8.71
N THR A 78 10.03 10.04 9.69
CA THR A 78 11.29 9.32 9.89
C THR A 78 11.03 7.82 9.96
N GLY A 79 11.91 7.02 9.35
CA GLY A 79 12.05 5.61 9.68
C GLY A 79 12.91 5.43 10.93
N THR A 80 12.82 4.26 11.56
CA THR A 80 13.74 3.90 12.65
C THR A 80 15.09 3.45 12.11
#